data_AF-A0A8W8JJ68-F1
#
_entry.id   AF-A0A8W8JJ68-F1
#
_cell.length_a   1.000
_cell.length_b   1.000
_cell.length_c   1.000
_cell.angle_alpha   90.00
_cell.angle_beta   90.00
_cell.angle_gamma   90.00
#
_symmetry.space_group_name_H-M   'P 1'
#
loop_
_entity.id
_entity.type
_entity.pdbx_description
1 polymer ?
#
loop_
_entity_poly.entity_id
_entity_poly.type
_entity_poly.pdbx_seq_one_letter_code
_entity_poly.pdbx_strand_id
1 'polypeptide(L)'
;PLNNDAITTRFCVKQTTTTTEYSRPWPKGNYCIAKKFNCPSGFSTGYLHWDDEDGNNENSHGGILPDGSYTTNTDIYYCCRQDGHTHSQILMPIDSPFYLLRFTSDCQQVLGMHVAEEFIFFDDEDGANSDKCGGAHPFVDSGCSHANMRLHFCYYSTKPNQTEISIPGILG
;
A
#
# COMPACT_ATOMS: atom_id res chain seq x y z
N PRO A 1 14.84 -7.56 -15.07
CA PRO A 1 14.91 -8.93 -14.52
C PRO A 1 15.27 -8.87 -13.04
N LEU A 2 14.34 -9.28 -12.17
CA LEU A 2 14.63 -9.57 -10.77
C LEU A 2 15.66 -10.71 -10.80
N ASN A 3 16.90 -10.39 -10.43
CA ASN A 3 17.97 -11.38 -10.27
C ASN A 3 18.17 -11.54 -8.75
N ASN A 4 18.10 -12.80 -8.31
CA ASN A 4 18.08 -13.29 -6.94
C ASN A 4 16.68 -13.23 -6.31
N ASP A 5 16.29 -14.35 -5.69
CA ASP A 5 14.97 -14.70 -5.16
C ASP A 5 14.49 -13.82 -3.98
N ALA A 6 14.95 -12.57 -3.90
CA ALA A 6 14.68 -11.64 -2.82
C ALA A 6 13.95 -10.39 -3.34
N ILE A 7 12.85 -10.04 -2.67
CA ILE A 7 12.09 -8.82 -2.94
C ILE A 7 12.50 -7.75 -1.93
N THR A 8 12.90 -6.57 -2.42
CA THR A 8 13.18 -5.42 -1.55
C THR A 8 12.08 -4.36 -1.69
N THR A 9 11.28 -4.18 -0.65
CA THR A 9 10.32 -3.08 -0.55
C THR A 9 10.95 -1.85 0.11
N ARG A 10 10.73 -0.66 -0.47
CA ARG A 10 11.18 0.61 0.11
C ARG A 10 9.97 1.49 0.38
N PHE A 11 9.96 2.12 1.55
CA PHE A 11 8.83 2.92 2.02
C PHE A 11 9.21 4.39 2.17
N CYS A 12 8.26 5.27 1.88
CA CYS A 12 8.27 6.66 2.30
C CYS A 12 7.10 6.88 3.26
N VAL A 13 7.40 7.15 4.53
CA VAL A 13 6.38 7.33 5.57
C VAL A 13 6.54 8.67 6.27
N LYS A 14 5.41 9.27 6.67
CA LYS A 14 5.41 10.52 7.43
C LYS A 14 5.87 10.24 8.86
N GLN A 15 6.96 10.88 9.29
CA GLN A 15 7.62 10.62 10.58
C GLN A 15 7.13 11.50 11.74
N THR A 16 6.11 12.33 11.49
CA THR A 16 5.56 13.23 12.51
C THR A 16 4.03 13.26 12.42
N THR A 17 3.39 13.35 13.58
CA THR A 17 1.94 13.56 13.69
C THR A 17 1.54 15.03 13.53
N THR A 18 2.50 15.97 13.54
CA THR A 18 2.25 17.40 13.37
C THR A 18 1.69 17.69 11.98
N THR A 19 0.61 18.46 11.94
CA THR A 19 0.04 19.02 10.71
C THR A 19 0.61 20.42 10.47
N THR A 20 0.87 20.72 9.21
CA THR A 20 1.36 22.03 8.74
C THR A 20 0.37 22.60 7.72
N GLU A 21 0.55 23.85 7.32
CA GLU A 21 -0.25 24.49 6.25
C GLU A 21 -0.14 23.75 4.89
N TYR A 22 0.95 23.01 4.67
CA TYR A 22 1.17 22.19 3.48
C TYR A 22 0.55 20.79 3.59
N SER A 23 0.06 20.41 4.78
CA SER A 23 -0.59 19.10 4.98
C SER A 23 -1.94 19.08 4.27
N ARG A 24 -2.02 18.33 3.18
CA ARG A 24 -3.27 18.07 2.48
C ARG A 24 -3.96 16.84 3.05
N PRO A 25 -5.29 16.86 3.28
CA PRO A 25 -6.03 15.65 3.57
C PRO A 25 -5.89 14.65 2.42
N TRP A 26 -5.82 13.37 2.75
CA TRP A 26 -5.92 12.32 1.75
C TRP A 26 -7.30 12.38 1.08
N PRO A 27 -7.37 12.29 -0.26
CA PRO A 27 -8.63 12.35 -1.00
C PRO A 27 -9.50 11.11 -0.75
N LYS A 28 -10.83 11.28 -0.77
CA LYS A 28 -11.78 10.16 -0.67
C LYS A 28 -11.56 9.18 -1.82
N GLY A 29 -11.67 7.88 -1.54
CA GLY A 29 -11.41 6.86 -2.53
C GLY A 29 -11.51 5.45 -1.98
N ASN A 30 -10.93 4.51 -2.73
CA ASN A 30 -10.82 3.10 -2.33
C ASN A 30 -9.36 2.63 -2.52
N TYR A 31 -8.58 2.71 -1.45
CA TYR A 31 -7.16 2.34 -1.46
C TYR A 31 -6.60 2.24 -0.03
N CYS A 32 -5.44 1.59 0.09
CA CYS A 32 -4.68 1.46 1.32
C CYS A 32 -3.31 2.15 1.23
N ILE A 33 -2.76 2.51 2.38
CA ILE A 33 -1.39 2.99 2.58
C ILE A 33 -0.74 2.28 3.76
N ALA A 34 0.58 2.17 3.75
CA ALA A 34 1.32 1.67 4.90
C ALA A 34 1.16 2.61 6.10
N LYS A 35 0.85 2.05 7.27
CA LYS A 35 0.53 2.85 8.46
C LYS A 35 1.80 3.39 9.11
N LYS A 36 1.72 4.63 9.60
CA LYS A 36 2.70 5.21 10.54
C LYS A 36 1.99 6.07 11.58
N PHE A 37 2.15 5.76 12.87
CA PHE A 37 1.42 6.36 13.98
C PHE A 37 -0.10 6.13 13.94
N ASN A 38 -0.89 7.17 13.66
CA ASN A 38 -2.35 7.09 13.57
C ASN A 38 -2.77 7.12 12.11
N CYS A 39 -3.81 6.36 11.77
CA CYS A 39 -4.38 6.45 10.44
C CYS A 39 -4.94 7.87 10.17
N PRO A 40 -4.76 8.39 8.95
CA PRO A 40 -5.36 9.67 8.58
C PRO A 40 -6.89 9.63 8.70
N SER A 41 -7.52 10.80 8.82
CA SER A 41 -8.98 10.89 8.87
C SER A 41 -9.63 10.20 7.66
N GLY A 42 -10.66 9.39 7.93
CA GLY A 42 -11.37 8.58 6.93
C GLY A 42 -10.77 7.19 6.68
N PHE A 43 -9.59 6.87 7.24
CA PHE A 43 -9.00 5.55 7.15
C PHE A 43 -9.30 4.70 8.37
N SER A 44 -9.45 3.40 8.15
CA SER A 44 -9.53 2.37 9.17
C SER A 44 -8.24 1.55 9.20
N THR A 45 -7.87 1.05 10.38
CA THR A 45 -6.66 0.24 10.57
C THR A 45 -6.91 -1.23 10.21
N GLY A 46 -5.88 -1.87 9.67
CA GLY A 46 -5.79 -3.32 9.54
C GLY A 46 -4.34 -3.77 9.49
N TYR A 47 -4.13 -5.06 9.29
CA TYR A 47 -2.80 -5.66 9.25
C TYR A 47 -2.76 -6.88 8.33
N LEU A 48 -1.56 -7.15 7.83
CA LEU A 48 -1.16 -8.42 7.23
C LEU A 48 0.00 -8.98 8.06
N HIS A 49 -0.03 -10.28 8.28
CA HIS A 49 0.99 -11.05 8.96
C HIS A 49 1.46 -12.15 8.01
N TRP A 50 2.76 -12.16 7.74
CA TRP A 50 3.46 -13.21 7.03
C TRP A 50 4.23 -14.06 8.05
N ASP A 51 3.90 -15.34 8.09
CA ASP A 51 4.64 -16.37 8.80
C ASP A 51 5.84 -16.77 7.94
N ASP A 52 6.88 -15.94 7.97
CA ASP A 52 8.07 -16.10 7.13
C ASP A 52 8.87 -17.35 7.55
N GLU A 53 9.46 -18.05 6.57
CA GLU A 53 10.22 -19.30 6.71
C GLU A 53 11.11 -19.42 7.97
N ASP A 54 10.86 -20.44 8.80
CA ASP A 54 11.55 -20.73 10.05
C ASP A 54 12.98 -21.30 9.86
N GLY A 55 13.26 -21.90 8.70
CA GLY A 55 14.51 -22.62 8.40
C GLY A 55 15.34 -21.96 7.29
N ASN A 56 16.21 -21.01 7.67
CA ASN A 56 17.02 -20.12 6.80
C ASN A 56 16.35 -18.78 6.44
N ASN A 57 15.68 -18.19 7.42
CA ASN A 57 15.15 -16.83 7.30
C ASN A 57 16.25 -15.81 6.99
N GLU A 58 16.22 -15.22 5.79
CA GLU A 58 17.12 -14.13 5.35
C GLU A 58 16.46 -12.74 5.45
N ASN A 59 15.43 -12.59 6.28
CA ASN A 59 14.77 -11.30 6.49
C ASN A 59 15.78 -10.23 6.94
N SER A 60 15.76 -9.12 6.23
CA SER A 60 16.57 -7.96 6.55
C SER A 60 15.72 -6.70 6.47
N HIS A 61 15.81 -5.87 7.50
CA HIS A 61 15.09 -4.61 7.57
C HIS A 61 16.00 -3.49 8.08
N GLY A 62 15.68 -2.25 7.75
CA GLY A 62 16.47 -1.10 8.16
C GLY A 62 15.79 0.23 7.89
N GLY A 63 16.32 1.29 8.49
CA GLY A 63 15.76 2.64 8.35
C GLY A 63 14.42 2.81 9.07
N ILE A 64 13.57 3.69 8.55
CA ILE A 64 12.27 4.02 9.16
C ILE A 64 11.17 3.33 8.37
N LEU A 65 10.52 2.39 9.03
CA LEU A 65 9.54 1.49 8.44
C LEU A 65 8.11 1.91 8.82
N PRO A 66 7.11 1.44 8.06
CA PRO A 66 5.73 1.40 8.54
C PRO A 66 5.63 0.72 9.91
N ASP A 67 4.59 1.04 10.66
CA ASP A 67 4.32 0.36 11.92
C ASP A 67 4.12 -1.14 11.63
N GLY A 68 4.75 -1.98 12.44
CA GLY A 68 4.81 -3.42 12.21
C GLY A 68 5.79 -4.12 13.13
N SER A 69 5.96 -5.42 12.93
CA SER A 69 7.03 -6.26 13.49
C SER A 69 7.82 -6.83 12.33
N TYR A 70 9.15 -6.76 12.38
CA TYR A 70 10.04 -7.22 11.30
C TYR A 70 11.10 -8.13 11.92
N THR A 71 10.66 -9.25 12.49
CA THR A 71 11.52 -10.16 13.27
C THR A 71 11.69 -11.48 12.51
N THR A 72 11.43 -12.62 13.14
CA THR A 72 11.30 -13.90 12.42
C THR A 72 10.14 -13.79 11.43
N ASN A 73 8.97 -13.38 11.92
CA ASN A 73 7.80 -13.11 11.09
C ASN A 73 7.68 -11.61 10.79
N THR A 74 6.89 -11.29 9.77
CA THR A 74 6.62 -9.92 9.36
C THR A 74 5.15 -9.55 9.59
N ASP A 75 4.91 -8.54 10.42
CA ASP A 75 3.63 -7.86 10.54
C ASP A 75 3.76 -6.47 9.93
N ILE A 76 2.85 -6.10 9.03
CA ILE A 76 2.73 -4.71 8.54
C ILE A 76 1.32 -4.21 8.79
N TYR A 77 1.22 -3.04 9.44
CA TYR A 77 -0.04 -2.36 9.64
C TYR A 77 -0.35 -1.43 8.46
N TYR A 78 -1.64 -1.34 8.12
CA TYR A 78 -2.16 -0.54 7.04
C TYR A 78 -3.27 0.39 7.52
N CYS A 79 -3.44 1.45 6.74
CA CYS A 79 -4.60 2.32 6.81
C CYS A 79 -5.31 2.21 5.48
N CYS A 80 -6.59 1.82 5.49
CA CYS A 80 -7.40 1.69 4.29
C CYS A 80 -8.66 2.56 4.37
N ARG A 81 -9.11 3.06 3.22
CA ARG A 81 -10.37 3.82 3.09
C ARG A 81 -11.19 3.28 1.94
N GLN A 82 -12.52 3.39 2.03
CA GLN A 82 -13.50 3.00 1.02
C GLN A 82 -14.68 3.98 1.01
N ASP A 83 -14.37 5.27 1.06
CA ASP A 83 -15.36 6.36 1.13
C ASP A 83 -15.45 7.16 -0.18
N GLY A 84 -14.98 6.57 -1.29
CA GLY A 84 -15.09 7.12 -2.64
C GLY A 84 -15.05 6.03 -3.72
N HIS A 85 -15.49 6.40 -4.93
CA HIS A 85 -15.48 5.50 -6.10
C HIS A 85 -14.11 5.51 -6.79
N THR A 86 -13.65 4.33 -7.20
CA THR A 86 -12.36 4.14 -7.87
C THR A 86 -12.25 4.89 -9.20
N HIS A 87 -13.36 5.10 -9.91
CA HIS A 87 -13.40 5.82 -11.18
C HIS A 87 -13.42 7.36 -11.03
N SER A 88 -13.70 7.86 -9.82
CA SER A 88 -13.62 9.29 -9.52
C SER A 88 -12.16 9.68 -9.30
N GLN A 89 -11.58 10.44 -10.24
CA GLN A 89 -10.17 10.79 -10.19
C GLN A 89 -9.80 11.60 -8.94
N ILE A 90 -8.77 11.17 -8.23
CA ILE A 90 -8.24 11.88 -7.07
C ILE A 90 -6.98 12.69 -7.41
N LEU A 91 -6.72 13.75 -6.65
CA LEU A 91 -5.50 14.53 -6.73
C LEU A 91 -4.45 13.96 -5.76
N MET A 92 -3.27 13.65 -6.30
CA MET A 92 -2.11 13.13 -5.56
C MET A 92 -0.85 13.90 -6.00
N PRO A 93 0.26 13.82 -5.26
CA PRO A 93 1.55 14.28 -5.76
C PRO A 93 1.98 13.41 -6.95
N ILE A 94 2.05 13.99 -8.14
CA ILE A 94 2.30 13.28 -9.40
C ILE A 94 3.70 13.53 -9.98
N ASP A 95 4.54 14.33 -9.30
CA ASP A 95 5.88 14.70 -9.77
C ASP A 95 6.83 13.49 -9.86
N SER A 96 6.46 12.37 -9.24
CA SER A 96 7.18 11.10 -9.29
C SER A 96 6.21 9.93 -9.24
N PRO A 97 6.54 8.78 -9.85
CA PRO A 97 5.73 7.58 -9.71
C PRO A 97 5.58 7.13 -8.26
N PHE A 98 4.45 6.52 -7.94
CA PHE A 98 4.17 6.02 -6.59
C PHE A 98 3.25 4.81 -6.63
N TYR A 99 3.13 4.16 -5.48
CA TYR A 99 2.21 3.04 -5.28
C TYR A 99 1.13 3.41 -4.26
N LEU A 100 -0.09 2.97 -4.52
CA LEU A 100 -1.09 2.73 -3.48
C LEU A 100 -1.37 1.24 -3.46
N LEU A 101 -1.81 0.71 -2.32
CA LEU A 101 -2.20 -0.69 -2.27
C LEU A 101 -3.68 -0.82 -2.61
N ARG A 102 -4.02 -1.81 -3.45
CA ARG A 102 -5.40 -2.11 -3.83
C ARG A 102 -6.18 -2.52 -2.57
N PHE A 103 -7.46 -2.15 -2.46
CA PHE A 103 -8.24 -2.46 -1.25
C PHE A 103 -9.43 -3.39 -1.52
N THR A 104 -10.60 -2.88 -1.89
CA THR A 104 -11.80 -3.73 -2.12
C THR A 104 -12.36 -3.64 -3.53
N SER A 105 -11.76 -2.81 -4.37
CA SER A 105 -12.16 -2.58 -5.75
C SER A 105 -10.90 -2.40 -6.60
N ASP A 106 -11.09 -2.18 -7.90
CA ASP A 106 -10.00 -1.90 -8.83
C ASP A 106 -9.18 -0.67 -8.42
N CYS A 107 -8.02 -0.48 -9.04
CA CYS A 107 -7.17 0.64 -8.71
C CYS A 107 -7.86 2.01 -8.84
N GLN A 108 -7.70 2.81 -7.78
CA GLN A 108 -8.20 4.18 -7.70
C GLN A 108 -7.61 5.06 -8.81
N GLN A 109 -8.44 5.68 -9.64
CA GLN A 109 -7.96 6.59 -10.67
C GLN A 109 -7.34 7.85 -10.06
N VAL A 110 -6.16 8.22 -10.53
CA VAL A 110 -5.44 9.45 -10.14
C VAL A 110 -5.40 10.38 -11.35
N LEU A 111 -5.79 11.64 -11.16
CA LEU A 111 -5.77 12.62 -12.24
C LEU A 111 -4.34 12.82 -12.73
N GLY A 112 -4.14 12.74 -14.05
CA GLY A 112 -2.82 12.95 -14.65
C GLY A 112 -1.85 11.77 -14.58
N MET A 113 -2.29 10.60 -14.11
CA MET A 113 -1.43 9.40 -14.03
C MET A 113 -2.04 8.25 -14.83
N HIS A 114 -1.18 7.39 -15.38
CA HIS A 114 -1.53 6.05 -15.80
C HIS A 114 -1.48 5.13 -14.57
N VAL A 115 -2.38 4.15 -14.48
CA VAL A 115 -2.39 3.16 -13.41
C VAL A 115 -2.25 1.76 -13.98
N ALA A 116 -1.35 0.97 -13.39
CA ALA A 116 -1.19 -0.45 -13.65
C ALA A 116 -1.34 -1.22 -12.34
N GLU A 117 -2.15 -2.27 -12.34
CA GLU A 117 -2.21 -3.20 -11.22
C GLU A 117 -1.03 -4.18 -11.31
N GLU A 118 -0.31 -4.34 -10.22
CA GLU A 118 0.81 -5.25 -10.06
C GLU A 118 0.60 -6.07 -8.79
N PHE A 119 1.23 -7.23 -8.68
CA PHE A 119 1.18 -8.03 -7.46
C PHE A 119 2.55 -8.56 -7.09
N ILE A 120 2.75 -8.72 -5.80
CA ILE A 120 3.87 -9.50 -5.26
C ILE A 120 3.29 -10.81 -4.75
N PHE A 121 3.87 -11.90 -5.23
CA PHE A 121 3.66 -13.23 -4.67
C PHE A 121 4.68 -13.44 -3.55
N PHE A 122 4.20 -13.59 -2.33
CA PHE A 122 5.00 -14.04 -1.21
C PHE A 122 4.84 -15.56 -1.16
N ASP A 123 5.97 -16.26 -1.27
CA ASP A 123 6.07 -17.70 -1.02
C ASP A 123 6.43 -17.80 0.47
N ASP A 124 5.45 -18.17 1.28
CA ASP A 124 5.52 -18.21 2.75
C ASP A 124 5.52 -19.67 3.25
N GLU A 125 5.79 -19.89 4.53
CA GLU A 125 6.16 -21.19 5.13
C GLU A 125 5.42 -22.42 4.54
N ASP A 126 6.16 -23.39 4.00
CA ASP A 126 5.61 -24.61 3.38
C ASP A 126 4.92 -25.57 4.39
N GLY A 127 5.04 -25.34 5.70
CA GLY A 127 4.47 -26.19 6.76
C GLY A 127 3.97 -25.44 7.98
N ALA A 128 2.71 -25.66 8.39
CA ALA A 128 2.07 -25.02 9.55
C ALA A 128 1.96 -23.47 9.50
N ASN A 129 1.93 -22.92 8.27
CA ASN A 129 1.70 -21.52 7.98
C ASN A 129 0.52 -20.92 8.79
N SER A 130 0.85 -19.88 9.57
CA SER A 130 -0.05 -19.10 10.41
C SER A 130 -0.24 -17.66 9.93
N ASP A 131 -0.12 -17.43 8.62
CA ASP A 131 -0.52 -16.21 7.93
C ASP A 131 -1.90 -15.78 8.41
N LYS A 132 -2.04 -14.48 8.58
CA LYS A 132 -3.28 -13.90 9.05
C LYS A 132 -3.40 -12.45 8.62
N CYS A 133 -4.63 -12.00 8.54
CA CYS A 133 -4.93 -10.59 8.39
C CYS A 133 -6.16 -10.24 9.21
N GLY A 134 -6.34 -8.95 9.44
CA GLY A 134 -7.53 -8.45 10.12
C GLY A 134 -7.72 -6.95 9.93
N GLY A 135 -8.94 -6.50 10.19
CA GLY A 135 -9.33 -5.11 10.00
C GLY A 135 -9.32 -4.70 8.53
N ALA A 136 -9.08 -3.42 8.27
CA ALA A 136 -9.02 -2.88 6.91
C ALA A 136 -7.58 -2.97 6.38
N HIS A 137 -7.32 -3.97 5.54
CA HIS A 137 -5.99 -4.25 4.96
C HIS A 137 -6.07 -4.32 3.43
N PRO A 138 -4.95 -4.19 2.71
CA PRO A 138 -4.93 -4.31 1.26
C PRO A 138 -5.49 -5.64 0.74
N PHE A 139 -5.89 -5.64 -0.51
CA PHE A 139 -6.38 -6.83 -1.19
C PHE A 139 -5.30 -7.91 -1.26
N VAL A 140 -5.66 -9.11 -0.81
CA VAL A 140 -4.85 -10.32 -0.91
C VAL A 140 -5.72 -11.40 -1.57
N ASP A 141 -5.18 -12.11 -2.56
CA ASP A 141 -5.91 -13.22 -3.20
C ASP A 141 -6.25 -14.32 -2.18
N SER A 142 -7.33 -15.09 -2.42
CA SER A 142 -7.72 -16.27 -1.61
C SER A 142 -7.90 -16.08 -0.09
N GLY A 143 -7.77 -14.85 0.41
CA GLY A 143 -7.76 -14.53 1.85
C GLY A 143 -6.35 -14.64 2.44
N CYS A 144 -6.25 -14.65 3.76
CA CYS A 144 -4.97 -14.60 4.47
C CYS A 144 -4.80 -15.82 5.40
N SER A 145 -5.37 -16.97 5.05
CA SER A 145 -5.41 -18.14 5.96
C SER A 145 -4.99 -19.44 5.28
N HIS A 146 -4.52 -19.35 4.05
CA HIS A 146 -4.11 -20.48 3.23
C HIS A 146 -2.91 -19.99 2.41
N ALA A 147 -1.80 -20.71 2.53
CA ALA A 147 -0.48 -20.36 2.04
C ALA A 147 -0.43 -19.62 0.70
N ASN A 148 0.62 -18.80 0.61
CA ASN A 148 1.08 -17.93 -0.45
C ASN A 148 0.24 -16.69 -0.70
N MET A 149 0.57 -15.61 0.02
CA MET A 149 -0.12 -14.33 -0.10
C MET A 149 0.24 -13.59 -1.39
N ARG A 150 -0.77 -13.27 -2.22
CA ARG A 150 -0.62 -12.31 -3.35
C ARG A 150 -1.13 -10.95 -2.97
N LEU A 151 -0.22 -10.05 -2.63
CA LEU A 151 -0.53 -8.67 -2.29
C LEU A 151 -0.60 -7.80 -3.55
N HIS A 152 -1.72 -7.08 -3.72
CA HIS A 152 -1.94 -6.27 -4.92
C HIS A 152 -1.63 -4.78 -4.70
N PHE A 153 -0.96 -4.21 -5.69
CA PHE A 153 -0.49 -2.84 -5.75
C PHE A 153 -1.05 -2.13 -6.98
N CYS A 154 -1.22 -0.83 -6.87
CA CYS A 154 -1.55 0.05 -7.97
C CYS A 154 -0.35 0.97 -8.21
N TYR A 155 0.37 0.72 -9.30
CA TYR A 155 1.49 1.54 -9.73
C TYR A 155 0.99 2.73 -10.55
N TYR A 156 1.28 3.94 -10.10
CA TYR A 156 0.94 5.18 -10.79
C TYR A 156 2.18 5.77 -11.43
N SER A 157 2.15 5.94 -12.74
CA SER A 157 3.22 6.58 -13.51
C SER A 157 2.70 7.81 -14.24
N THR A 158 3.56 8.80 -14.45
CA THR A 158 3.21 10.01 -15.21
C THR A 158 2.81 9.64 -16.63
N LYS A 159 1.79 10.32 -17.17
CA LYS A 159 1.45 10.13 -18.59
C LYS A 159 2.48 10.86 -19.46
N PRO A 160 3.05 10.21 -20.48
CA PRO A 160 3.96 10.88 -21.40
C PRO A 160 3.26 12.07 -22.07
N ASN A 161 3.99 13.18 -22.22
CA ASN A 161 3.55 14.42 -22.88
C ASN A 161 2.40 15.19 -22.19
N GLN A 162 2.11 14.95 -20.91
CA GLN A 162 1.27 15.87 -20.14
C GLN A 162 2.09 17.07 -19.66
N THR A 163 1.96 18.21 -20.34
CA THR A 163 2.53 19.50 -19.91
C THR A 163 1.59 20.30 -19.02
N GLU A 164 0.29 20.03 -19.07
CA GLU A 164 -0.73 20.71 -18.27
C GLU A 164 -1.81 19.73 -17.79
N ILE A 165 -2.33 19.96 -16.60
CA ILE A 165 -3.47 19.23 -16.03
C ILE A 165 -4.57 20.23 -15.71
N SER A 166 -5.70 20.11 -16.42
CA SER A 166 -6.90 20.86 -16.08
C SER A 166 -7.54 20.25 -14.83
N ILE A 167 -7.36 20.89 -13.69
CA ILE A 167 -8.08 20.54 -12.46
C ILE A 167 -9.51 21.05 -12.62
N PRO A 168 -10.54 20.16 -12.64
CA PRO A 168 -11.93 20.61 -12.65
C PRO A 168 -12.16 21.53 -11.44
N GLY A 169 -12.71 22.71 -11.69
CA GLY A 169 -12.79 23.79 -10.71
C GLY A 169 -13.27 23.29 -9.35
N ILE A 170 -12.49 23.59 -8.30
CA ILE A 170 -12.88 23.41 -6.91
C ILE A 170 -14.05 24.39 -6.67
N LEU A 171 -15.28 23.94 -6.90
CA LEU A 171 -16.46 24.61 -6.36
C LEU A 171 -16.38 24.46 -4.85
N GLY A 172 -16.10 25.59 -4.20
CA GLY A 172 -15.96 25.69 -2.74
C GLY A 172 -17.25 25.43 -1.98
#